data_AF-Q38ZQ5-F1
#
_entry.id   AF-Q38ZQ5-F1
#
_cell.length_a   1.000
_cell.length_b   1.000
_cell.length_c   1.000
_cell.angle_alpha   90.00
_cell.angle_beta   90.00
_cell.angle_gamma   90.00
#
_symmetry.space_group_name_H-M   'P 1'
#
loop_
_entity.id
_entity.type
_entity.pdbx_description
1 polymer ?
#
loop_
_entity_poly.entity_id
_entity_poly.type
_entity_poly.pdbx_seq_one_letter_code
_entity_poly.pdbx_strand_id
1 'polypeptide(L)'
;MAKTEPAVETEQVDVDALSKQLSKKNADYLFKFKRALKEENVSDEKQAEMLAEMLPEMLEAQHKGQPATQIYGPVSTKINQLLHAPKAPVKTSLQLQMLDNALIFLIMYLAFNGIAAQFSSKNSNAMIGITSIVITAAMAGVIMTYPMRYTQMPKEQRPPFWKMALIVVGLTLAFVAAYGVTILIPGFMNPVLPAWIQIVIAALLIVVRIYIKRRYKITGTFFG
;
A
#
# COMPACT_ATOMS: atom_id res chain seq x y z
N MET A 1 -26.54 -32.03 29.94
CA MET A 1 -26.69 -30.58 30.16
C MET A 1 -26.15 -29.87 28.92
N ALA A 2 -27.01 -29.60 27.94
CA ALA A 2 -26.65 -28.79 26.78
C ALA A 2 -26.79 -27.32 27.18
N LYS A 3 -25.69 -26.60 27.16
CA LYS A 3 -25.64 -25.17 27.45
C LYS A 3 -26.15 -24.45 26.19
N THR A 4 -27.39 -23.99 26.22
CA THR A 4 -27.95 -23.13 25.18
C THR A 4 -27.21 -21.80 25.23
N GLU A 5 -26.41 -21.52 24.21
CA GLU A 5 -25.86 -20.18 23.99
C GLU A 5 -27.02 -19.25 23.57
N PRO A 6 -27.11 -18.03 24.13
CA PRO A 6 -28.15 -17.09 23.74
C PRO A 6 -27.89 -16.64 22.30
N ALA A 7 -28.90 -16.78 21.46
CA ALA A 7 -28.90 -16.22 20.11
C ALA A 7 -28.75 -14.70 20.22
N VAL A 8 -27.74 -14.16 19.52
CA VAL A 8 -27.62 -12.72 19.31
C VAL A 8 -28.76 -12.32 18.39
N GLU A 9 -29.82 -11.78 18.97
CA GLU A 9 -30.92 -11.15 18.26
C GLU A 9 -30.33 -9.92 17.57
N THR A 10 -30.11 -10.01 16.25
CA THR A 10 -29.77 -8.84 15.44
C THR A 10 -30.98 -7.92 15.50
N GLU A 11 -30.90 -6.81 16.25
CA GLU A 11 -31.87 -5.72 16.14
C GLU A 11 -32.02 -5.38 14.66
N GLN A 12 -33.15 -5.79 14.06
CA GLN A 12 -33.53 -5.33 12.74
C GLN A 12 -33.79 -3.84 12.90
N VAL A 13 -32.80 -3.04 12.51
CA VAL A 13 -32.91 -1.58 12.51
C VAL A 13 -34.13 -1.21 11.69
N ASP A 14 -35.18 -0.71 12.34
CA ASP A 14 -36.40 -0.26 11.68
C ASP A 14 -36.11 1.04 10.93
N VAL A 15 -35.69 0.87 9.67
CA VAL A 15 -35.33 1.94 8.73
C VAL A 15 -36.47 2.96 8.59
N ASP A 16 -37.73 2.52 8.65
CA ASP A 16 -38.88 3.38 8.49
C ASP A 16 -39.16 4.21 9.76
N ALA A 17 -39.05 3.60 10.93
CA ALA A 17 -39.16 4.33 12.20
C ALA A 17 -38.05 5.37 12.39
N LEU A 18 -36.80 5.04 12.05
CA LEU A 18 -35.67 5.97 12.17
C LEU A 18 -35.75 7.10 11.14
N SER A 19 -36.24 6.83 9.92
CA SER A 19 -36.39 7.86 8.90
C SER A 19 -37.35 8.99 9.29
N LYS A 20 -38.38 8.69 10.10
CA LYS A 20 -39.36 9.67 10.60
C LYS A 20 -38.79 10.62 11.65
N GLN A 21 -37.69 10.28 12.29
CA GLN A 21 -37.04 11.08 13.32
C GLN A 21 -36.02 12.09 12.75
N LEU A 22 -35.82 12.07 11.43
CA LEU A 22 -34.88 12.96 10.76
C LEU A 22 -35.43 14.40 10.69
N SER A 23 -34.54 15.35 10.94
CA SER A 23 -34.74 16.76 10.64
C SER A 23 -34.97 16.96 9.14
N LYS A 24 -35.61 18.08 8.75
CA LYS A 24 -35.88 18.40 7.34
C LYS A 24 -34.62 18.29 6.45
N LYS A 25 -33.46 18.74 6.94
CA LYS A 25 -32.19 18.68 6.19
C LYS A 25 -31.71 17.24 5.96
N ASN A 26 -31.86 16.38 6.97
CA ASN A 26 -31.44 14.99 6.89
C ASN A 26 -32.45 14.14 6.10
N ALA A 27 -33.74 14.44 6.21
CA ALA A 27 -34.77 13.81 5.37
C ALA A 27 -34.56 14.12 3.88
N ASP A 28 -34.23 15.36 3.53
CA ASP A 28 -33.85 15.76 2.17
C ASP A 28 -32.62 15.00 1.65
N TYR A 29 -31.62 14.80 2.51
CA TYR A 29 -30.43 14.02 2.20
C TYR A 29 -30.77 12.57 1.92
N LEU A 30 -31.54 11.93 2.82
CA LEU A 30 -31.98 10.55 2.70
C LEU A 30 -32.79 10.32 1.41
N PHE A 31 -33.69 11.25 1.06
CA PHE A 31 -34.47 11.17 -0.17
C PHE A 31 -33.58 11.16 -1.41
N LYS A 32 -32.63 12.10 -1.49
CA LYS A 32 -31.66 12.18 -2.60
C LYS A 32 -30.76 10.94 -2.65
N PHE A 33 -30.36 10.41 -1.49
CA PHE A 33 -29.54 9.21 -1.39
C PHE A 33 -30.28 7.96 -1.88
N LYS A 34 -31.52 7.73 -1.44
CA LYS A 34 -32.37 6.63 -1.94
C LYS A 34 -32.59 6.72 -3.46
N ARG A 35 -32.80 7.94 -3.98
CA ARG A 35 -32.93 8.17 -5.43
C ARG A 35 -31.66 7.78 -6.18
N ALA A 36 -30.49 8.20 -5.69
CA ALA A 36 -29.21 7.88 -6.33
C ALA A 36 -28.91 6.36 -6.31
N LEU A 37 -29.25 5.65 -5.23
CA LEU A 37 -29.12 4.18 -5.18
C LEU A 37 -30.00 3.48 -6.24
N LYS A 38 -31.21 3.99 -6.48
CA LYS A 38 -32.10 3.48 -7.54
C LYS A 38 -31.55 3.76 -8.93
N GLU A 39 -31.00 4.96 -9.16
CA GLU A 39 -30.37 5.32 -10.45
C GLU A 39 -29.16 4.40 -10.76
N GLU A 40 -28.45 3.93 -9.73
CA GLU A 40 -27.33 2.98 -9.82
C GLU A 40 -27.77 1.50 -9.83
N ASN A 41 -29.08 1.21 -9.91
CA ASN A 41 -29.67 -0.15 -9.92
C ASN A 41 -29.24 -1.03 -8.73
N VAL A 42 -29.02 -0.45 -7.56
CA VAL A 42 -28.70 -1.19 -6.33
C VAL A 42 -29.93 -2.01 -5.88
N SER A 43 -29.76 -3.30 -5.56
CA SER A 43 -30.87 -4.15 -5.12
C SER A 43 -31.50 -3.65 -3.82
N ASP A 44 -32.81 -3.86 -3.66
CA ASP A 44 -33.57 -3.39 -2.49
C ASP A 44 -33.00 -3.93 -1.16
N GLU A 45 -32.53 -5.18 -1.14
CA GLU A 45 -31.84 -5.78 0.01
C GLU A 45 -30.58 -5.00 0.40
N LYS A 46 -29.76 -4.64 -0.59
CA LYS A 46 -28.51 -3.91 -0.37
C LYS A 46 -28.79 -2.45 -0.01
N GLN A 47 -29.85 -1.85 -0.54
CA GLN A 47 -30.30 -0.53 -0.09
C GLN A 47 -30.71 -0.56 1.38
N ALA A 48 -31.46 -1.58 1.81
CA ALA A 48 -31.88 -1.72 3.20
C ALA A 48 -30.69 -1.87 4.15
N GLU A 49 -29.70 -2.69 3.79
CA GLU A 49 -28.44 -2.85 4.55
C GLU A 49 -27.69 -1.52 4.71
N MET A 50 -27.48 -0.80 3.61
CA MET A 50 -26.77 0.49 3.62
C MET A 50 -27.52 1.55 4.45
N LEU A 51 -28.85 1.53 4.44
CA LEU A 51 -29.68 2.45 5.22
C LEU A 51 -29.70 2.09 6.72
N ALA A 52 -29.72 0.80 7.04
CA ALA A 52 -29.64 0.32 8.42
C ALA A 52 -28.33 0.76 9.10
N GLU A 53 -27.22 0.82 8.34
CA GLU A 53 -25.94 1.32 8.85
C GLU A 53 -25.92 2.86 8.96
N MET A 54 -26.44 3.58 7.97
CA MET A 54 -26.32 5.04 7.91
C MET A 54 -27.32 5.79 8.80
N LEU A 55 -28.53 5.27 9.02
CA LEU A 55 -29.57 5.99 9.76
C LEU A 55 -29.24 6.24 11.24
N PRO A 56 -28.69 5.26 11.99
CA PRO A 56 -28.30 5.49 13.39
C PRO A 56 -27.24 6.59 13.54
N GLU A 57 -26.19 6.57 12.70
CA GLU A 57 -25.13 7.57 12.72
C GLU A 57 -25.67 8.96 12.31
N MET A 58 -26.57 9.01 11.32
CA MET A 58 -27.22 10.26 10.90
C MET A 58 -28.06 10.87 12.02
N LEU A 59 -28.76 10.06 12.80
CA LEU A 59 -29.52 10.53 13.97
C LEU A 59 -28.58 11.00 15.08
N GLU A 60 -27.55 10.23 15.42
CA GLU A 60 -26.59 10.63 16.45
C GLU A 60 -25.90 11.96 16.13
N ALA A 61 -25.47 12.15 14.88
CA ALA A 61 -24.90 13.40 14.41
C ALA A 61 -25.91 14.56 14.42
N GLN A 62 -27.17 14.28 14.09
CA GLN A 62 -28.26 15.26 14.16
C GLN A 62 -28.45 15.78 15.58
N HIS A 63 -28.41 14.92 16.60
CA HIS A 63 -28.48 15.35 18.01
C HIS A 63 -27.32 16.26 18.41
N LYS A 64 -26.17 16.14 17.73
CA LYS A 64 -25.00 17.01 17.88
C LYS A 64 -25.04 18.27 16.99
N GLY A 65 -26.16 18.51 16.31
CA GLY A 65 -26.35 19.65 15.41
C GLY A 65 -25.62 19.54 14.07
N GLN A 66 -25.13 18.35 13.71
CA GLN A 66 -24.40 18.10 12.47
C GLN A 66 -25.34 17.44 11.45
N PRO A 67 -25.69 18.12 10.34
CA PRO A 67 -26.51 17.53 9.29
C PRO A 67 -25.74 16.46 8.50
N ALA A 68 -26.46 15.56 7.83
CA ALA A 68 -25.92 14.48 7.00
C ALA A 68 -24.89 14.98 5.96
N THR A 69 -25.10 16.16 5.39
CA THR A 69 -24.16 16.78 4.44
C THR A 69 -22.80 17.13 5.06
N GLN A 70 -22.75 17.36 6.38
CA GLN A 70 -21.51 17.67 7.10
C GLN A 70 -20.71 16.40 7.41
N ILE A 71 -21.38 15.30 7.77
CA ILE A 71 -20.73 14.02 8.10
C ILE A 71 -20.40 13.19 6.85
N TYR A 72 -21.25 13.23 5.82
CA TYR A 72 -21.11 12.40 4.62
C TYR A 72 -20.68 13.17 3.37
N GLY A 73 -20.66 14.50 3.44
CA GLY A 73 -20.49 15.33 2.24
C GLY A 73 -21.71 15.22 1.30
N PRO A 74 -21.56 15.65 0.03
CA PRO A 74 -22.61 15.53 -0.98
C PRO A 74 -23.05 14.07 -1.20
N VAL A 75 -24.33 13.87 -1.53
CA VAL A 75 -24.89 12.54 -1.83
C VAL A 75 -24.10 11.82 -2.93
N SER A 76 -23.72 12.53 -3.99
CA SER A 76 -22.92 11.97 -5.09
C SER A 76 -21.57 11.45 -4.60
N THR A 77 -20.91 12.18 -3.70
CA THR A 77 -19.64 11.75 -3.08
C THR A 77 -19.83 10.47 -2.27
N LYS A 78 -20.88 10.41 -1.42
CA LYS A 78 -21.15 9.23 -0.59
C LYS A 78 -21.54 8.00 -1.44
N ILE A 79 -22.35 8.18 -2.47
CA ILE A 79 -22.72 7.11 -3.42
C ILE A 79 -21.49 6.61 -4.17
N ASN A 80 -20.63 7.50 -4.66
CA ASN A 80 -19.39 7.12 -5.32
C ASN A 80 -18.46 6.37 -4.35
N GLN A 81 -18.35 6.80 -3.10
CA GLN A 81 -17.60 6.08 -2.08
C GLN A 81 -18.17 4.68 -1.80
N LEU A 82 -19.49 4.51 -1.76
CA LEU A 82 -20.11 3.23 -1.40
C LEU A 82 -20.15 2.24 -2.57
N LEU A 83 -20.41 2.72 -3.79
CA LEU A 83 -20.61 1.87 -4.97
C LEU A 83 -19.38 1.78 -5.87
N HIS A 84 -18.56 2.83 -5.88
CA HIS A 84 -17.40 2.99 -6.75
C HIS A 84 -16.08 3.09 -5.98
N ALA A 85 -16.06 2.79 -4.67
CA ALA A 85 -14.82 2.70 -3.92
C ALA A 85 -13.83 1.82 -4.71
N PRO A 86 -12.62 2.34 -5.03
CA PRO A 86 -11.62 1.51 -5.66
C PRO A 86 -11.40 0.30 -4.76
N LYS A 87 -11.60 -0.91 -5.32
CA LYS A 87 -11.37 -2.17 -4.61
C LYS A 87 -10.05 -2.04 -3.87
N ALA A 88 -10.06 -2.28 -2.56
CA ALA A 88 -8.87 -2.18 -1.73
C ALA A 88 -7.71 -2.87 -2.47
N PRO A 89 -6.58 -2.16 -2.71
CA PRO A 89 -5.51 -2.70 -3.53
C PRO A 89 -5.12 -4.06 -2.96
N VAL A 90 -5.03 -5.06 -3.84
CA VAL A 90 -4.64 -6.42 -3.44
C VAL A 90 -3.32 -6.28 -2.67
N LYS A 91 -3.32 -6.73 -1.41
CA LYS A 91 -2.17 -6.59 -0.54
C LYS A 91 -1.03 -7.42 -1.11
N THR A 92 -0.03 -6.74 -1.65
CA THR A 92 1.15 -7.39 -2.20
C THR A 92 1.87 -8.19 -1.10
N SER A 93 2.29 -9.41 -1.42
CA SER A 93 3.06 -10.23 -0.49
C SER A 93 4.37 -9.54 -0.12
N LEU A 94 4.89 -9.84 1.07
CA LEU A 94 6.16 -9.28 1.54
C LEU A 94 7.30 -9.58 0.56
N GLN A 95 7.35 -10.80 0.05
CA GLN A 95 8.38 -11.27 -0.87
C GLN A 95 8.33 -10.53 -2.22
N LEU A 96 7.12 -10.28 -2.75
CA LEU A 96 6.94 -9.52 -3.98
C LEU A 96 7.36 -8.05 -3.81
N GLN A 97 7.08 -7.45 -2.65
CA GLN A 97 7.57 -6.10 -2.33
C GLN A 97 9.10 -6.06 -2.24
N MET A 98 9.71 -7.02 -1.53
CA MET A 98 11.16 -7.14 -1.42
C MET A 98 11.82 -7.34 -2.79
N LEU A 99 11.24 -8.20 -3.64
CA LEU A 99 11.73 -8.44 -4.99
C LEU A 99 11.67 -7.18 -5.86
N ASP A 100 10.52 -6.48 -5.90
CA ASP A 100 10.39 -5.26 -6.69
C ASP A 100 11.33 -4.15 -6.20
N ASN A 101 11.46 -4.00 -4.88
CA ASN A 101 12.39 -3.06 -4.27
C ASN A 101 13.85 -3.44 -4.59
N ALA A 102 14.22 -4.71 -4.50
CA ALA A 102 15.56 -5.19 -4.87
C ALA A 102 15.86 -4.93 -6.35
N LEU A 103 14.89 -5.17 -7.24
CA LEU A 103 15.04 -4.91 -8.68
C LEU A 103 15.29 -3.44 -8.96
N ILE A 104 14.55 -2.51 -8.33
CA ILE A 104 14.78 -1.09 -8.57
C ILE A 104 16.12 -0.61 -8.01
N PHE A 105 16.54 -1.08 -6.84
CA PHE A 105 17.87 -0.76 -6.33
C PHE A 105 18.96 -1.34 -7.23
N LEU A 106 18.78 -2.55 -7.78
CA LEU A 106 19.73 -3.14 -8.72
C LEU A 106 19.84 -2.30 -10.00
N ILE A 107 18.70 -1.88 -10.56
CA ILE A 107 18.65 -0.97 -11.72
C ILE A 107 19.39 0.33 -11.40
N MET A 108 19.10 0.95 -10.24
CA MET A 108 19.72 2.21 -9.84
C MET A 108 21.23 2.07 -9.63
N TYR A 109 21.68 1.00 -8.97
CA TYR A 109 23.11 0.76 -8.75
C TYR A 109 23.85 0.52 -10.06
N LEU A 110 23.31 -0.29 -10.98
CA LEU A 110 23.92 -0.55 -12.28
C LEU A 110 23.94 0.69 -13.17
N ALA A 111 22.84 1.46 -13.20
CA ALA A 111 22.77 2.70 -13.96
C ALA A 111 23.75 3.74 -13.39
N PHE A 112 23.77 3.93 -12.08
CA PHE A 112 24.68 4.86 -11.42
C PHE A 112 26.14 4.48 -11.63
N ASN A 113 26.52 3.21 -11.41
CA ASN A 113 27.89 2.74 -11.65
C ASN A 113 28.29 2.86 -13.12
N GLY A 114 27.42 2.43 -14.04
CA GLY A 114 27.67 2.51 -15.49
C GLY A 114 27.84 3.96 -15.98
N ILE A 115 27.02 4.89 -15.49
CA ILE A 115 27.13 6.32 -15.83
C ILE A 115 28.39 6.92 -15.19
N ALA A 116 28.63 6.70 -13.90
CA ALA A 116 29.80 7.23 -13.19
C ALA A 116 31.13 6.78 -13.82
N ALA A 117 31.17 5.54 -14.33
CA ALA A 117 32.31 5.00 -15.05
C ALA A 117 32.67 5.76 -16.34
N GLN A 118 31.73 6.45 -16.99
CA GLN A 118 32.01 7.29 -18.17
C GLN A 118 32.79 8.56 -17.81
N PHE A 119 32.64 9.04 -16.58
CA PHE A 119 33.26 10.27 -16.09
C PHE A 119 34.50 10.00 -15.22
N SER A 120 34.82 8.73 -14.95
CA SER A 120 35.94 8.34 -14.10
C SER A 120 37.22 8.17 -14.91
N SER A 121 38.35 8.65 -14.39
CA SER A 121 39.66 8.39 -15.00
C SER A 121 40.05 6.90 -14.83
N LYS A 122 40.90 6.37 -15.72
CA LYS A 122 41.26 4.93 -15.85
C LYS A 122 41.68 4.20 -14.57
N ASN A 123 41.94 4.90 -13.45
CA ASN A 123 42.38 4.34 -12.17
C ASN A 123 41.37 4.49 -11.03
N SER A 124 40.06 4.64 -11.31
CA SER A 124 39.09 4.76 -10.22
C SER A 124 38.90 3.42 -9.50
N ASN A 125 39.42 3.33 -8.27
CA ASN A 125 39.08 2.34 -7.23
C ASN A 125 37.59 2.35 -6.82
N ALA A 126 36.71 2.96 -7.62
CA ALA A 126 35.29 3.17 -7.36
C ALA A 126 34.38 2.16 -8.07
N MET A 127 34.93 1.26 -8.89
CA MET A 127 34.14 0.26 -9.61
C MET A 127 33.84 -0.95 -8.72
N ILE A 128 32.57 -1.08 -8.33
CA ILE A 128 32.07 -2.21 -7.53
C ILE A 128 31.76 -3.39 -8.47
N GLY A 129 32.18 -4.60 -8.08
CA GLY A 129 31.89 -5.81 -8.85
C GLY A 129 30.39 -6.18 -8.84
N ILE A 130 29.96 -6.93 -9.86
CA ILE A 130 28.54 -7.24 -10.06
C ILE A 130 27.91 -8.01 -8.90
N THR A 131 28.66 -8.90 -8.27
CA THR A 131 28.16 -9.74 -7.17
C THR A 131 27.92 -8.90 -5.93
N SER A 132 28.83 -7.98 -5.61
CA SER A 132 28.61 -6.98 -4.55
C SER A 132 27.40 -6.09 -4.85
N ILE A 133 27.21 -5.67 -6.11
CA ILE A 133 26.05 -4.86 -6.53
C ILE A 133 24.74 -5.64 -6.29
N VAL A 134 24.66 -6.89 -6.71
CA VAL A 134 23.45 -7.73 -6.54
C VAL A 134 23.12 -7.95 -5.08
N ILE A 135 24.11 -8.30 -4.25
CA ILE A 135 23.93 -8.48 -2.81
C ILE A 135 23.43 -7.19 -2.16
N THR A 136 24.09 -6.06 -2.47
CA THR A 136 23.75 -4.74 -1.93
C THR A 136 22.33 -4.33 -2.31
N ALA A 137 21.95 -4.52 -3.58
CA ALA A 137 20.61 -4.22 -4.06
C ALA A 137 19.53 -5.08 -3.40
N ALA A 138 19.79 -6.38 -3.23
CA ALA A 138 18.87 -7.29 -2.54
C ALA A 138 18.63 -6.83 -1.10
N MET A 139 19.69 -6.49 -0.37
CA MET A 139 19.59 -5.99 1.00
C MET A 139 18.89 -4.64 1.09
N ALA A 140 19.20 -3.70 0.19
CA ALA A 140 18.50 -2.42 0.11
C ALA A 140 17.00 -2.62 -0.15
N GLY A 141 16.65 -3.59 -1.01
CA GLY A 141 15.27 -4.00 -1.25
C GLY A 141 14.55 -4.47 0.01
N VAL A 142 15.21 -5.30 0.83
CA VAL A 142 14.68 -5.75 2.13
C VAL A 142 14.52 -4.58 3.09
N ILE A 143 15.57 -3.78 3.29
CA ILE A 143 15.60 -2.64 4.22
C ILE A 143 14.46 -1.66 3.90
N MET A 144 14.27 -1.31 2.63
CA MET A 144 13.26 -0.34 2.22
C MET A 144 11.84 -0.89 2.24
N THR A 145 11.64 -2.21 2.22
CA THR A 145 10.30 -2.80 2.25
C THR A 145 9.57 -2.51 3.57
N TYR A 146 10.26 -2.61 4.70
CA TYR A 146 9.65 -2.44 6.03
C TYR A 146 9.10 -1.03 6.29
N PRO A 147 9.86 0.07 6.14
CA PRO A 147 9.33 1.41 6.37
C PRO A 147 8.17 1.73 5.44
N MET A 148 8.23 1.30 4.17
CA MET A 148 7.12 1.49 3.23
C MET A 148 5.87 0.72 3.63
N ARG A 149 6.03 -0.51 4.12
CA ARG A 149 4.91 -1.32 4.57
C ARG A 149 4.24 -0.72 5.80
N TYR A 150 5.02 -0.10 6.70
CA TYR A 150 4.47 0.60 7.87
C TYR A 150 3.72 1.87 7.49
N THR A 151 4.20 2.66 6.53
CA THR A 151 3.50 3.88 6.10
C THR A 151 2.19 3.58 5.36
N GLN A 152 2.04 2.37 4.82
CA GLN A 152 0.80 1.91 4.18
C GLN A 152 -0.22 1.31 5.16
N MET A 153 0.17 0.99 6.39
CA MET A 153 -0.78 0.50 7.39
C MET A 153 -1.72 1.61 7.85
N PRO A 154 -2.97 1.30 8.25
CA PRO A 154 -3.82 2.21 9.01
C PRO A 154 -3.10 2.70 10.26
N LYS A 155 -3.30 3.95 10.67
CA LYS A 155 -2.53 4.60 11.74
C LYS A 155 -2.62 3.83 13.06
N GLU A 156 -3.77 3.22 13.31
CA GLU A 156 -4.13 2.44 14.49
C GLU A 156 -3.39 1.08 14.53
N GLN A 157 -2.99 0.57 13.36
CA GLN A 157 -2.28 -0.71 13.22
C GLN A 157 -0.76 -0.54 13.11
N ARG A 158 -0.27 0.69 13.03
CA ARG A 158 1.17 0.96 12.90
C ARG A 158 1.89 0.64 14.21
N PRO A 159 3.02 -0.08 14.17
CA PRO A 159 3.88 -0.19 15.33
C PRO A 159 4.32 1.22 15.81
N PRO A 160 4.61 1.39 17.11
CA PRO A 160 5.19 2.64 17.60
C PRO A 160 6.53 2.92 16.91
N PHE A 161 6.84 4.21 16.72
CA PHE A 161 8.00 4.67 15.95
C PHE A 161 9.32 3.99 16.34
N TRP A 162 9.58 3.82 17.64
CA TRP A 162 10.81 3.21 18.13
C TRP A 162 10.99 1.74 17.67
N LYS A 163 9.90 0.95 17.55
CA LYS A 163 9.99 -0.42 17.04
C LYS A 163 10.34 -0.43 15.55
N MET A 164 9.75 0.49 14.78
CA MET A 164 10.04 0.65 13.36
C MET A 164 11.50 1.09 13.16
N ALA A 165 11.97 2.05 13.96
CA ALA A 165 13.34 2.51 13.95
C ALA A 165 14.32 1.38 14.30
N LEU A 166 14.03 0.58 15.34
CA LEU A 166 14.87 -0.56 15.73
C LEU A 166 15.01 -1.57 14.59
N ILE A 167 13.92 -1.89 13.89
CA ILE A 167 13.95 -2.80 12.73
C ILE A 167 14.84 -2.25 11.62
N VAL A 168 14.68 -0.97 11.26
CA VAL A 168 15.49 -0.34 10.20
C VAL A 168 16.96 -0.29 10.60
N VAL A 169 17.28 0.07 11.84
CA VAL A 169 18.65 0.06 12.39
C VAL A 169 19.23 -1.34 12.34
N GLY A 170 18.49 -2.35 12.82
CA GLY A 170 18.94 -3.76 12.82
C GLY A 170 19.24 -4.27 11.40
N LEU A 171 18.36 -3.99 10.43
CA LEU A 171 18.58 -4.36 9.04
C LEU A 171 19.76 -3.60 8.41
N THR A 172 19.97 -2.34 8.80
CA THR A 172 21.11 -1.54 8.34
C THR A 172 22.43 -2.07 8.89
N LEU A 173 22.47 -2.47 10.16
CA LEU A 173 23.65 -3.10 10.76
C LEU A 173 23.95 -4.47 10.10
N ALA A 174 22.92 -5.26 9.85
CA ALA A 174 23.05 -6.51 9.09
C ALA A 174 23.57 -6.25 7.67
N PHE A 175 23.10 -5.18 7.03
CA PHE A 175 23.61 -4.74 5.73
C PHE A 175 25.09 -4.36 5.78
N VAL A 176 25.52 -3.54 6.75
CA VAL A 176 26.93 -3.15 6.88
C VAL A 176 27.81 -4.38 7.09
N ALA A 177 27.39 -5.33 7.94
CA ALA A 177 28.11 -6.56 8.17
C ALA A 177 28.21 -7.41 6.88
N ALA A 178 27.09 -7.63 6.20
CA ALA A 178 27.05 -8.39 4.96
C ALA A 178 27.82 -7.71 3.82
N TYR A 179 27.78 -6.38 3.73
CA TYR A 179 28.57 -5.61 2.78
C TYR A 179 30.07 -5.78 3.05
N GLY A 180 30.50 -5.76 4.31
CA GLY A 180 31.87 -6.05 4.70
C GLY A 180 32.35 -7.43 4.25
N VAL A 181 31.48 -8.45 4.29
CA VAL A 181 31.78 -9.79 3.76
C VAL A 181 32.01 -9.76 2.24
N THR A 182 31.40 -8.83 1.50
CA THR A 182 31.60 -8.75 0.04
C THR A 182 33.03 -8.40 -0.36
N ILE A 183 33.80 -7.78 0.54
CA ILE A 183 35.23 -7.48 0.33
C ILE A 183 36.06 -8.77 0.24
N LEU A 184 35.59 -9.85 0.87
CA LEU A 184 36.24 -11.16 0.85
C LEU A 184 35.92 -11.96 -0.42
N ILE A 185 35.01 -11.49 -1.27
CA ILE A 185 34.63 -12.20 -2.50
C ILE A 185 35.79 -12.10 -3.51
N PRO A 186 36.37 -13.22 -3.95
CA PRO A 186 37.45 -13.21 -4.94
C PRO A 186 37.03 -12.53 -6.25
N GLY A 187 37.98 -11.87 -6.93
CA GLY A 187 37.69 -11.11 -8.15
C GLY A 187 37.01 -11.92 -9.27
N PHE A 188 37.29 -13.22 -9.39
CA PHE A 188 36.61 -14.08 -10.38
C PHE A 188 35.12 -14.30 -10.05
N MET A 189 34.74 -14.24 -8.77
CA MET A 189 33.34 -14.31 -8.31
C MET A 189 32.69 -12.93 -8.24
N ASN A 190 33.46 -11.84 -8.31
CA ASN A 190 32.96 -10.47 -8.27
C ASN A 190 33.55 -9.62 -9.41
N PRO A 191 33.37 -10.02 -10.68
CA PRO A 191 33.95 -9.30 -11.79
C PRO A 191 33.33 -7.91 -11.91
N VAL A 192 34.17 -6.94 -12.26
CA VAL A 192 33.72 -5.60 -12.63
C VAL A 192 33.28 -5.64 -14.09
N LEU A 193 31.99 -5.39 -14.34
CA LEU A 193 31.47 -5.35 -15.69
C LEU A 193 31.81 -4.01 -16.36
N PRO A 194 32.12 -4.01 -17.67
CA PRO A 194 32.21 -2.79 -18.47
C PRO A 194 30.97 -1.93 -18.34
N ALA A 195 31.16 -0.61 -18.30
CA ALA A 195 30.10 0.38 -18.06
C ALA A 195 28.89 0.22 -18.99
N TRP A 196 29.12 0.03 -20.29
CA TRP A 196 28.05 -0.15 -21.27
C TRP A 196 27.22 -1.42 -21.02
N ILE A 197 27.86 -2.50 -20.53
CA ILE A 197 27.16 -3.75 -20.15
C ILE A 197 26.23 -3.49 -18.97
N GLN A 198 26.70 -2.75 -17.95
CA GLN A 198 25.86 -2.40 -16.79
C GLN A 198 24.62 -1.60 -17.21
N ILE A 199 24.78 -0.62 -18.12
CA ILE A 199 23.67 0.19 -18.65
C ILE A 199 22.66 -0.68 -19.41
N VAL A 200 23.12 -1.59 -20.27
CA VAL A 200 22.25 -2.52 -21.01
C VAL A 200 21.46 -3.42 -20.05
N ILE A 201 22.12 -4.00 -19.04
CA ILE A 201 21.46 -4.83 -18.03
C ILE A 201 20.42 -4.01 -17.26
N ALA A 202 20.74 -2.78 -16.86
CA ALA A 202 19.79 -1.89 -16.17
C ALA A 202 18.53 -1.64 -17.03
N ALA A 203 18.70 -1.36 -18.33
CA ALA A 203 17.58 -1.17 -19.25
C ALA A 203 16.71 -2.43 -19.39
N LEU A 204 17.33 -3.61 -19.51
CA LEU A 204 16.60 -4.89 -19.54
C LEU A 204 15.84 -5.15 -18.24
N LEU A 205 16.46 -4.88 -17.09
CA LEU A 205 15.82 -5.03 -15.78
C LEU A 205 14.63 -4.09 -15.59
N ILE A 206 14.65 -2.88 -16.17
CA ILE A 206 13.48 -1.99 -16.19
C ILE A 206 12.30 -2.68 -16.88
N VAL A 207 12.52 -3.29 -18.04
CA VAL A 207 11.49 -4.02 -18.78
C VAL A 207 10.96 -5.20 -17.96
N VAL A 208 11.87 -6.01 -17.39
CA VAL A 208 11.52 -7.14 -16.51
C VAL A 208 10.68 -6.66 -15.32
N ARG A 209 11.10 -5.59 -14.66
CA ARG A 209 10.39 -5.02 -13.51
C ARG A 209 8.99 -4.55 -13.90
N ILE A 210 8.85 -3.83 -15.01
CA ILE A 210 7.53 -3.38 -15.51
C ILE A 210 6.62 -4.58 -15.79
N TYR A 211 7.16 -5.63 -16.42
CA TYR A 211 6.40 -6.85 -16.70
C TYR A 211 5.92 -7.54 -15.41
N ILE A 212 6.81 -7.77 -14.44
CA ILE A 212 6.48 -8.38 -13.14
C ILE A 212 5.45 -7.54 -12.40
N LYS A 213 5.65 -6.22 -12.32
CA LYS A 213 4.76 -5.29 -11.62
C LYS A 213 3.35 -5.30 -12.21
N ARG A 214 3.23 -5.33 -13.54
CA ARG A 214 1.93 -5.45 -14.23
C ARG A 214 1.30 -6.82 -14.04
N ARG A 215 2.08 -7.90 -14.14
CA ARG A 215 1.58 -9.28 -14.03
C ARG A 215 1.02 -9.58 -12.65
N TYR A 216 1.72 -9.15 -11.60
CA TYR A 216 1.37 -9.45 -10.21
C TYR A 216 0.65 -8.28 -9.50
N LYS A 217 0.38 -7.18 -10.21
CA LYS A 217 -0.29 -5.98 -9.67
C LYS A 217 0.36 -5.49 -8.36
N ILE A 218 1.69 -5.45 -8.35
CA ILE A 218 2.49 -5.10 -7.18
C ILE A 218 2.23 -3.63 -6.80
N THR A 219 1.90 -3.43 -5.53
CA THR A 219 1.65 -2.14 -4.88
C THR A 219 2.47 -2.01 -3.60
N GLY A 220 2.75 -0.77 -3.20
CA GLY A 220 3.36 -0.52 -1.90
C GLY A 220 4.86 -0.72 -1.88
N THR A 221 5.53 -0.25 -2.93
CA THR A 221 6.95 -0.43 -3.25
C THR A 221 7.59 0.92 -3.54
N PHE A 222 8.92 1.01 -3.58
CA PHE A 222 9.66 2.29 -3.61
C PHE A 222 9.17 3.28 -4.68
N PHE A 223 8.70 2.77 -5.82
CA PHE A 223 8.04 3.57 -6.87
C PHE A 223 6.68 2.98 -7.27
N GLY A 224 5.79 2.71 -6.31
CA GLY A 224 4.35 2.57 -6.56
C GLY A 224 3.62 1.68 -5.57
#